data_AF-A0A1T0C2M0-F1
#
_entry.id   AF-A0A1T0C2M0-F1
#
_cell.length_a   1.000
_cell.length_b   1.000
_cell.length_c   1.000
_cell.angle_alpha   90.00
_cell.angle_beta   90.00
_cell.angle_gamma   90.00
#
_symmetry.space_group_name_H-M   'P 1'
#
loop_
_entity.id
_entity.type
_entity.pdbx_description
1 polymer ?
#
loop_
_entity_poly.entity_id
_entity_poly.type
_entity_poly.pdbx_seq_one_letter_code
_entity_poly.pdbx_strand_id
1 'polypeptide(L)'
;MVKKYIVVGNGFDINIGLKSSYQSFLYDIGENYKLKEPSDFYKFNPLFQKDINDNWSDFEGVFENLIFNANSIEDKKLACQTVDTYNQALERLELQFYTYLSREYRRWKQRIVGEVNPVYRSIFRDAKVFNFNYTNTLADIGLQDLADKVYQVHGSLENRNIILGGGFLEHDRISEIDLSNSTDNDKLVRIKKDHLLLKERDEMPRDIEPDDEMDLYILGHSIAGTDLNFLSKWIKKARKIYLFYYKRDYSDKMQTLLQNFKRDVVEKVQLIPFVDVLVDKEQALEFNLSGENLSEEEKGEEELLLFQKLFNLNIPQNKEFEKIWITASSLEPSDIRSIQLKSDADCEGLEWILKFIEFEENDKSKEIPIEFEEVRGSVGFLTLILSDSFKVLLSNCSELRIKDCSIFTDDLFDNLKGSRCSAIRIWDSRLTTEKESIDLSDFPNLEEIEIQNSTFTSHILQECEKEFHFIHPGNAQLELKVNVDSMNLIKERE
;
A
#
# COMPACT_ATOMS: atom_id res chain seq x y z
N MET A 1 30.49 -3.62 -5.69
CA MET A 1 29.30 -4.34 -5.18
C MET A 1 28.38 -3.29 -4.63
N VAL A 2 27.10 -3.26 -5.03
CA VAL A 2 26.17 -2.20 -4.59
C VAL A 2 25.85 -2.42 -3.12
N LYS A 3 26.04 -1.39 -2.29
CA LYS A 3 25.74 -1.43 -0.85
C LYS A 3 24.24 -1.21 -0.63
N LYS A 4 23.68 -1.85 0.39
CA LYS A 4 22.27 -1.68 0.76
C LYS A 4 22.15 -0.89 2.05
N TYR A 5 21.31 0.15 2.00
CA TYR A 5 20.94 0.95 3.16
C TYR A 5 19.45 0.90 3.36
N ILE A 6 19.00 0.76 4.60
CA ILE A 6 17.58 0.64 4.93
C ILE A 6 17.24 1.73 5.94
N VAL A 7 16.19 2.48 5.70
CA VAL A 7 15.56 3.36 6.67
C VAL A 7 14.31 2.65 7.18
N VAL A 8 14.23 2.40 8.47
CA VAL A 8 13.07 1.78 9.12
C VAL A 8 12.41 2.81 10.02
N GLY A 9 11.14 3.12 9.75
CA GLY A 9 10.31 4.03 10.55
C GLY A 9 9.08 3.34 11.14
N ASN A 10 8.31 4.10 11.94
CA ASN A 10 7.25 3.54 12.81
C ASN A 10 6.19 2.72 12.05
N GLY A 11 5.97 3.00 10.77
CA GLY A 11 5.09 2.20 9.91
C GLY A 11 5.51 0.73 9.80
N PHE A 12 6.79 0.41 10.00
CA PHE A 12 7.27 -0.97 10.09
C PHE A 12 6.72 -1.68 11.34
N ASP A 13 6.79 -1.02 12.50
CA ASP A 13 6.20 -1.54 13.74
C ASP A 13 4.68 -1.70 13.61
N ILE A 14 4.01 -0.75 12.96
CA ILE A 14 2.57 -0.82 12.69
C ILE A 14 2.24 -2.00 11.78
N ASN A 15 3.04 -2.23 10.72
CA ASN A 15 2.82 -3.33 9.78
C ASN A 15 2.91 -4.71 10.47
N ILE A 16 3.82 -4.90 11.43
CA ILE A 16 3.91 -6.14 12.24
C ILE A 16 2.86 -6.20 13.37
N GLY A 17 1.89 -5.28 13.40
CA GLY A 17 0.79 -5.26 14.36
C GLY A 17 1.10 -4.62 15.71
N LEU A 18 2.23 -3.93 15.88
CA LEU A 18 2.52 -3.16 17.08
C LEU A 18 1.83 -1.80 17.03
N LYS A 19 1.07 -1.47 18.09
CA LYS A 19 0.43 -0.16 18.26
C LYS A 19 1.45 0.91 18.67
N SER A 20 2.31 1.31 17.75
CA SER A 20 3.38 2.32 17.96
C SER A 20 3.03 3.72 17.46
N SER A 21 1.88 3.89 16.77
CA SER A 21 1.46 5.20 16.25
C SER A 21 1.14 6.21 17.36
N TYR A 22 1.41 7.50 17.09
CA TYR A 22 0.99 8.59 17.99
C TYR A 22 -0.54 8.63 18.18
N GLN A 23 -1.30 8.27 17.14
CA GLN A 23 -2.75 8.18 17.23
C GLN A 23 -3.20 7.13 18.26
N SER A 24 -2.59 5.94 18.25
CA SER A 24 -2.90 4.89 19.23
C SER A 24 -2.51 5.28 20.65
N PHE A 25 -1.40 6.03 20.79
CA PHE A 25 -1.00 6.61 22.08
C PHE A 25 -2.02 7.64 22.60
N LEU A 26 -2.51 8.53 21.73
CA LEU A 26 -3.50 9.54 22.10
C LEU A 26 -4.84 8.91 22.51
N TYR A 27 -5.29 7.85 21.84
CA TYR A 27 -6.45 7.08 22.29
C TYR A 27 -6.26 6.49 23.69
N ASP A 28 -5.08 5.92 23.98
CA ASP A 28 -4.79 5.39 25.32
C ASP A 28 -4.80 6.48 26.39
N ILE A 29 -4.23 7.65 26.10
CA ILE A 29 -4.26 8.82 26.99
C ILE A 29 -5.71 9.29 27.20
N GLY A 30 -6.50 9.38 26.14
CA GLY A 30 -7.91 9.78 26.20
C GLY A 30 -8.72 8.89 27.13
N GLU A 31 -8.57 7.57 26.98
CA GLU A 31 -9.25 6.59 27.82
C GLU A 31 -8.77 6.64 29.28
N ASN A 32 -7.45 6.66 29.51
CA ASN A 32 -6.89 6.61 30.86
C ASN A 32 -7.16 7.88 31.68
N TYR A 33 -7.19 9.04 31.03
CA TYR A 33 -7.43 10.33 31.67
C TYR A 33 -8.83 10.89 31.45
N LYS A 34 -9.71 10.13 30.78
CA LYS A 34 -11.10 10.50 30.47
C LYS A 34 -11.21 11.82 29.70
N LEU A 35 -10.27 12.06 28.78
CA LEU A 35 -10.26 13.23 27.90
C LEU A 35 -11.17 12.93 26.71
N LYS A 36 -12.16 13.80 26.46
CA LYS A 36 -13.19 13.54 25.43
C LYS A 36 -13.09 14.52 24.28
N GLU A 37 -12.88 15.79 24.61
CA GLU A 37 -12.85 16.86 23.62
C GLU A 37 -11.41 17.31 23.35
N PRO A 38 -11.10 17.84 22.16
CA PRO A 38 -9.75 18.35 21.85
C PRO A 38 -9.22 19.35 22.87
N SER A 39 -10.11 20.15 23.48
CA SER A 39 -9.74 21.11 24.52
C SER A 39 -9.25 20.45 25.83
N ASP A 40 -9.69 19.23 26.13
CA ASP A 40 -9.25 18.48 27.32
C ASP A 40 -7.81 18.02 27.14
N PHE A 41 -7.50 17.50 25.95
CA PHE A 41 -6.14 17.11 25.57
C PHE A 41 -5.18 18.30 25.58
N TYR A 42 -5.57 19.43 24.98
CA TYR A 42 -4.73 20.63 24.99
C TYR A 42 -4.44 21.15 26.41
N LYS A 43 -5.45 21.12 27.30
CA LYS A 43 -5.27 21.47 28.73
C LYS A 43 -4.37 20.47 29.46
N PHE A 44 -4.41 19.21 29.06
CA PHE A 44 -3.58 18.15 29.64
C PHE A 44 -2.12 18.30 29.22
N ASN A 45 -1.86 18.53 27.93
CA ASN A 45 -0.54 18.82 27.39
C ASN A 45 -0.67 19.78 26.19
N PRO A 46 0.00 20.95 26.18
CA PRO A 46 -0.13 21.94 25.09
C PRO A 46 0.36 21.44 23.73
N LEU A 47 1.09 20.32 23.70
CA LEU A 47 1.53 19.66 22.46
C LEU A 47 0.43 18.84 21.79
N PHE A 48 -0.67 18.57 22.48
CA PHE A 48 -1.85 17.94 21.89
C PHE A 48 -2.69 18.99 21.17
N GLN A 49 -2.31 19.29 19.92
CA GLN A 49 -3.05 20.19 19.04
C GLN A 49 -3.70 19.40 17.90
N LYS A 50 -5.02 19.55 17.73
CA LYS A 50 -5.75 18.99 16.58
C LYS A 50 -5.57 19.94 15.39
N ASP A 51 -5.14 19.41 14.26
CA ASP A 51 -5.02 20.16 13.01
C ASP A 51 -6.39 20.40 12.34
N ILE A 52 -6.37 21.15 11.24
CA ILE A 52 -7.56 21.55 10.48
C ILE A 52 -8.24 20.35 9.78
N ASN A 53 -7.50 19.25 9.56
CA ASN A 53 -7.98 18.05 8.87
C ASN A 53 -8.45 16.97 9.85
N ASP A 54 -8.78 17.37 11.08
CA ASP A 54 -9.22 16.50 12.17
C ASP A 54 -8.21 15.44 12.64
N ASN A 55 -6.93 15.56 12.25
CA ASN A 55 -5.84 14.73 12.75
C ASN A 55 -5.11 15.45 13.90
N TRP A 56 -4.41 14.70 14.73
CA TRP A 56 -3.51 15.34 15.70
C TRP A 56 -2.25 15.78 14.99
N SER A 57 -1.86 17.04 15.22
CA SER A 57 -0.65 17.65 14.68
C SER A 57 0.58 16.89 15.16
N ASP A 58 1.63 16.91 14.36
CA ASP A 58 2.94 16.41 14.75
C ASP A 58 3.46 17.15 16.00
N PHE A 59 3.75 16.40 17.07
CA PHE A 59 4.24 16.94 18.33
C PHE A 59 5.53 17.74 18.13
N GLU A 60 6.37 17.31 17.18
CA GLU A 60 7.65 17.93 16.86
C GLU A 60 7.46 19.35 16.32
N GLY A 61 6.67 19.49 15.24
CA GLY A 61 6.35 20.80 14.66
C GLY A 61 5.55 21.71 15.61
N VAL A 62 4.67 21.15 16.45
CA VAL A 62 3.96 21.95 17.47
C VAL A 62 4.93 22.51 18.50
N PHE A 63 5.87 21.70 18.99
CA PHE A 63 6.88 22.16 19.95
C PHE A 63 7.73 23.29 19.37
N GLU A 64 8.24 23.14 18.14
CA GLU A 64 9.01 24.19 17.44
C GLU A 64 8.24 25.52 17.38
N ASN A 65 6.98 25.48 16.93
CA ASN A 65 6.13 26.66 16.82
C ASN A 65 5.86 27.32 18.17
N LEU A 66 5.66 26.54 19.23
CA LEU A 66 5.48 27.07 20.59
C LEU A 66 6.73 27.81 21.09
N ILE A 67 7.94 27.30 20.79
CA ILE A 67 9.19 27.99 21.13
C ILE A 67 9.32 29.32 20.38
N PHE A 68 9.04 29.36 19.06
CA PHE A 68 9.05 30.62 18.29
C PHE A 68 8.02 31.64 18.82
N ASN A 69 6.83 31.18 19.21
CA ASN A 69 5.80 32.03 19.78
C ASN A 69 6.23 32.58 21.15
N ALA A 70 6.83 31.76 22.00
CA ALA A 70 7.38 32.20 23.28
C ALA A 70 8.49 33.25 23.11
N ASN A 71 9.33 33.09 22.08
CA ASN A 71 10.39 34.05 21.75
C ASN A 71 9.87 35.43 21.33
N SER A 72 8.61 35.51 20.86
CA SER A 72 7.95 36.76 20.48
C SER A 72 7.32 37.51 21.66
N ILE A 73 7.36 36.98 22.89
CA ILE A 73 6.83 37.63 24.10
C ILE A 73 7.75 38.78 24.54
N GLU A 74 7.18 39.98 24.71
CA GLU A 74 7.95 41.19 25.11
C GLU A 74 8.59 41.07 26.49
N ASP A 75 7.87 40.53 27.48
CA ASP A 75 8.42 40.26 28.81
C ASP A 75 9.33 39.02 28.77
N LYS A 76 10.64 39.26 28.73
CA LYS A 76 11.66 38.19 28.69
C LYS A 76 11.59 37.23 29.87
N LYS A 77 11.17 37.67 31.06
CA LYS A 77 11.04 36.79 32.22
C LYS A 77 9.86 35.83 32.01
N LEU A 78 8.73 36.35 31.55
CA LEU A 78 7.57 35.54 31.18
C LEU A 78 7.90 34.58 30.04
N ALA A 79 8.61 35.06 29.01
CA ALA A 79 9.04 34.26 27.87
C ALA A 79 9.88 33.04 28.29
N CYS A 80 10.86 33.23 29.18
CA CYS A 80 11.66 32.12 29.72
C CYS A 80 10.81 31.13 30.51
N GLN A 81 9.89 31.62 31.36
CA GLN A 81 8.97 30.75 32.11
C GLN A 81 8.06 29.92 31.18
N THR A 82 7.63 30.52 30.07
CA THR A 82 6.84 29.84 29.04
C THR A 82 7.65 28.73 28.35
N VAL A 83 8.91 29.00 27.97
CA VAL A 83 9.83 28.00 27.43
C VAL A 83 10.03 26.84 28.41
N ASP A 84 10.31 27.13 29.69
CA ASP A 84 10.46 26.09 30.72
C ASP A 84 9.20 25.23 30.85
N THR A 85 8.02 25.83 30.71
CA THR A 85 6.73 25.11 30.74
C THR A 85 6.60 24.15 29.57
N TYR A 86 6.98 24.57 28.35
CA TYR A 86 6.96 23.72 27.17
C TYR A 86 8.00 22.60 27.25
N ASN A 87 9.19 22.89 27.75
CA ASN A 87 10.22 21.88 28.01
C ASN A 87 9.69 20.78 28.95
N GLN A 88 9.07 21.15 30.08
CA GLN A 88 8.46 20.20 31.00
C GLN A 88 7.24 19.46 30.40
N ALA A 89 6.54 20.07 29.44
CA ALA A 89 5.44 19.41 28.74
C ALA A 89 5.95 18.29 27.81
N LEU A 90 7.06 18.54 27.09
CA LEU A 90 7.71 17.54 26.23
C LEU A 90 8.27 16.37 27.06
N GLU A 91 9.00 16.65 28.14
CA GLU A 91 9.55 15.60 29.02
C GLU A 91 8.44 14.68 29.59
N ARG A 92 7.31 15.27 30.01
CA ARG A 92 6.15 14.50 30.47
C ARG A 92 5.52 13.67 29.35
N LEU A 93 5.43 14.23 28.15
CA LEU A 93 4.93 13.54 26.97
C LEU A 93 5.78 12.31 26.64
N GLU A 94 7.10 12.46 26.65
CA GLU A 94 8.06 11.37 26.41
C GLU A 94 7.95 10.26 27.44
N LEU A 95 7.85 10.61 28.72
CA LEU A 95 7.66 9.62 29.78
C LEU A 95 6.35 8.85 29.63
N GLN A 96 5.28 9.54 29.24
CA GLN A 96 3.98 8.92 28.97
C GLN A 96 4.05 8.00 27.75
N PHE A 97 4.66 8.47 26.66
CA PHE A 97 4.84 7.68 25.45
C PHE A 97 5.73 6.45 25.70
N TYR A 98 6.84 6.61 26.43
CA TYR A 98 7.68 5.50 26.88
C TYR A 98 6.87 4.46 27.66
N THR A 99 6.04 4.90 28.60
CA THR A 99 5.22 4.00 29.43
C THR A 99 4.20 3.24 28.60
N TYR A 100 3.51 3.95 27.71
CA TYR A 100 2.55 3.39 26.77
C TYR A 100 3.22 2.35 25.85
N LEU A 101 4.26 2.77 25.12
CA LEU A 101 4.92 1.95 24.13
C LEU A 101 5.58 0.73 24.77
N SER A 102 6.19 0.88 25.96
CA SER A 102 6.73 -0.24 26.74
C SER A 102 5.67 -1.30 27.08
N ARG A 103 4.42 -0.89 27.30
CA ARG A 103 3.32 -1.80 27.60
C ARG A 103 2.81 -2.49 26.34
N GLU A 104 2.59 -1.73 25.26
CA GLU A 104 2.14 -2.30 23.98
C GLU A 104 3.20 -3.22 23.37
N TYR A 105 4.48 -2.85 23.42
CA TYR A 105 5.59 -3.68 22.97
C TYR A 105 5.67 -5.02 23.74
N ARG A 106 5.51 -5.00 25.06
CA ARG A 106 5.44 -6.24 25.86
C ARG A 106 4.25 -7.12 25.49
N ARG A 107 3.09 -6.53 25.22
CA ARG A 107 1.88 -7.27 24.79
C ARG A 107 2.06 -7.87 23.41
N TRP A 108 2.62 -7.10 22.47
CA TRP A 108 2.94 -7.55 21.12
C TRP A 108 3.94 -8.71 21.15
N LYS A 109 5.02 -8.60 21.95
CA LYS A 109 6.05 -9.63 22.08
C LYS A 109 5.52 -10.99 22.54
N GLN A 110 4.42 -11.02 23.30
CA GLN A 110 3.74 -12.25 23.74
C GLN A 110 2.85 -12.88 22.66
N ARG A 111 2.59 -12.17 21.56
CA ARG A 111 1.62 -12.52 20.52
C ARG A 111 2.25 -12.61 19.13
N ILE A 112 3.57 -12.42 19.00
CA ILE A 112 4.26 -12.52 17.71
C ILE A 112 4.02 -13.93 17.16
N VAL A 113 3.42 -13.98 15.98
CA VAL A 113 3.15 -15.19 15.21
C VAL A 113 3.46 -14.90 13.75
N GLY A 114 3.73 -15.96 12.98
CA GLY A 114 4.06 -15.84 11.56
C GLY A 114 5.56 -15.81 11.28
N GLU A 115 5.88 -15.87 10.00
CA GLU A 115 7.22 -15.89 9.46
C GLU A 115 7.57 -14.58 8.77
N VAL A 116 8.85 -14.19 8.84
CA VAL A 116 9.30 -12.99 8.12
C VAL A 116 9.27 -13.25 6.62
N ASN A 117 8.54 -12.39 5.91
CA ASN A 117 8.42 -12.41 4.45
C ASN A 117 9.80 -12.45 3.77
N PRO A 118 10.04 -13.39 2.82
CA PRO A 118 11.35 -13.60 2.19
C PRO A 118 11.97 -12.33 1.59
N VAL A 119 11.14 -11.41 1.09
CA VAL A 119 11.59 -10.13 0.54
C VAL A 119 12.39 -9.33 1.58
N TYR A 120 11.94 -9.26 2.83
CA TYR A 120 12.65 -8.52 3.89
C TYR A 120 13.91 -9.23 4.32
N ARG A 121 13.92 -10.57 4.38
CA ARG A 121 15.16 -11.32 4.64
C ARG A 121 16.22 -11.02 3.58
N SER A 122 15.80 -10.93 2.32
CA SER A 122 16.69 -10.62 1.20
C SER A 122 17.18 -9.18 1.24
N ILE A 123 16.28 -8.21 1.47
CA ILE A 123 16.62 -6.79 1.60
C ILE A 123 17.59 -6.54 2.76
N PHE A 124 17.31 -7.08 3.96
CA PHE A 124 18.11 -6.85 5.17
C PHE A 124 19.48 -7.53 5.15
N ARG A 125 19.66 -8.62 4.39
CA ARG A 125 20.93 -9.34 4.33
C ARG A 125 22.10 -8.42 3.94
N ASP A 126 23.11 -8.33 4.78
CA ASP A 126 24.31 -7.50 4.60
C ASP A 126 24.01 -5.99 4.45
N ALA A 127 22.84 -5.53 4.89
CA ALA A 127 22.44 -4.13 4.81
C ALA A 127 22.85 -3.33 6.05
N LYS A 128 23.06 -2.03 5.86
CA LYS A 128 23.17 -1.06 6.95
C LYS A 128 21.80 -0.44 7.22
N VAL A 129 21.31 -0.55 8.45
CA VAL A 129 19.96 -0.15 8.83
C VAL A 129 19.99 1.09 9.70
N PHE A 130 19.19 2.08 9.36
CA PHE A 130 18.92 3.27 10.15
C PHE A 130 17.54 3.09 10.77
N ASN A 131 17.53 2.71 12.05
CA ASN A 131 16.32 2.41 12.79
C ASN A 131 15.83 3.66 13.53
N PHE A 132 14.68 4.18 13.11
CA PHE A 132 13.99 5.29 13.76
C PHE A 132 12.98 4.80 14.80
N ASN A 133 12.68 3.49 14.85
CA ASN A 133 11.73 2.94 15.80
C ASN A 133 12.36 2.84 17.18
N TYR A 134 11.60 3.17 18.22
CA TYR A 134 12.08 3.06 19.61
C TYR A 134 12.14 1.62 20.14
N THR A 135 11.62 0.65 19.40
CA THR A 135 11.49 -0.75 19.83
C THR A 135 12.60 -1.62 19.25
N ASN A 136 12.77 -2.82 19.82
CA ASN A 136 13.75 -3.81 19.34
C ASN A 136 13.10 -4.87 18.43
N THR A 137 12.09 -4.47 17.66
CA THR A 137 11.29 -5.37 16.81
C THR A 137 12.14 -6.08 15.77
N LEU A 138 13.13 -5.41 15.18
CA LEU A 138 14.06 -6.00 14.20
C LEU A 138 14.85 -7.20 14.78
N ALA A 139 15.29 -7.13 16.04
CA ALA A 139 15.94 -8.26 16.69
C ALA A 139 14.94 -9.37 17.03
N ASP A 140 13.77 -9.02 17.55
CA ASP A 140 12.75 -10.00 17.95
C ASP A 140 12.28 -10.89 16.79
N ILE A 141 12.26 -10.35 15.57
CA ILE A 141 11.88 -11.09 14.35
C ILE A 141 13.09 -11.62 13.56
N GLY A 142 14.31 -11.43 14.06
CA GLY A 142 15.55 -11.98 13.47
C GLY A 142 16.03 -11.26 12.20
N LEU A 143 15.55 -10.05 11.90
CA LEU A 143 16.06 -9.24 10.79
C LEU A 143 17.36 -8.51 11.14
N GLN A 144 17.56 -8.18 12.41
CA GLN A 144 18.81 -7.55 12.86
C GLN A 144 20.03 -8.46 12.64
N ASP A 145 19.89 -9.78 12.83
CA ASP A 145 20.98 -10.74 12.65
C ASP A 145 21.38 -10.94 11.19
N LEU A 146 20.54 -10.52 10.25
CA LEU A 146 20.84 -10.53 8.81
C LEU A 146 21.57 -9.26 8.37
N ALA A 147 21.42 -8.17 9.11
CA ALA A 147 22.02 -6.89 8.77
C ALA A 147 23.52 -6.88 9.09
N ASP A 148 24.28 -6.12 8.30
CA ASP A 148 25.70 -5.84 8.60
C ASP A 148 25.81 -4.96 9.86
N LYS A 149 24.93 -3.95 9.96
CA LYS A 149 24.89 -3.05 11.12
C LYS A 149 23.52 -2.38 11.25
N VAL A 150 23.06 -2.20 12.48
CA VAL A 150 21.86 -1.42 12.80
C VAL A 150 22.26 -0.22 13.65
N TYR A 151 21.80 0.96 13.24
CA TYR A 151 22.02 2.24 13.89
C TYR A 151 20.71 2.74 14.49
N GLN A 152 20.71 3.06 15.78
CA GLN A 152 19.57 3.68 16.43
C GLN A 152 19.61 5.21 16.25
N VAL A 153 18.53 5.80 15.72
CA VAL A 153 18.54 7.24 15.35
C VAL A 153 17.90 8.12 16.43
N HIS A 154 16.78 7.69 17.04
CA HIS A 154 15.97 8.50 17.99
C HIS A 154 15.96 7.96 19.44
N GLY A 155 16.87 7.05 19.77
CA GLY A 155 16.84 6.36 21.06
C GLY A 155 16.00 5.10 21.06
N SER A 156 15.92 4.43 22.21
CA SER A 156 15.24 3.15 22.37
C SER A 156 14.56 3.00 23.72
N LEU A 157 13.59 2.10 23.79
CA LEU A 157 12.98 1.66 25.03
C LEU A 157 13.99 1.02 25.98
N GLU A 158 14.99 0.31 25.44
CA GLU A 158 16.02 -0.36 26.24
C GLU A 158 16.88 0.65 27.00
N ASN A 159 17.34 1.69 26.31
CA ASN A 159 18.19 2.73 26.89
C ASN A 159 17.38 3.83 27.61
N ARG A 160 16.04 3.79 27.52
CA ARG A 160 15.11 4.78 28.11
C ARG A 160 15.43 6.22 27.70
N ASN A 161 15.89 6.38 26.47
CA ASN A 161 16.33 7.65 25.92
C ASN A 161 15.52 8.04 24.68
N ILE A 162 14.20 7.79 24.70
CA ILE A 162 13.29 8.28 23.65
C ILE A 162 13.47 9.79 23.53
N ILE A 163 13.75 10.25 22.31
CA ILE A 163 13.76 11.65 21.95
C ILE A 163 12.59 11.87 21.00
N LEU A 164 11.51 12.47 21.52
CA LEU A 164 10.48 13.09 20.70
C LEU A 164 10.94 14.52 20.44
N GLY A 165 10.84 15.02 19.22
CA GLY A 165 11.03 16.45 19.01
C GLY A 165 11.56 16.82 17.64
N GLY A 166 11.13 18.01 17.23
CA GLY A 166 11.66 18.70 16.08
C GLY A 166 13.00 19.35 16.39
N GLY A 167 13.72 19.75 15.35
CA GLY A 167 15.01 20.40 15.43
C GLY A 167 14.92 21.77 14.77
N PHE A 168 14.84 22.82 15.57
CA PHE A 168 14.84 24.20 15.07
C PHE A 168 16.26 24.73 14.87
N LEU A 169 17.30 24.03 15.34
CA LEU A 169 18.70 24.33 15.00
C LEU A 169 19.01 24.22 13.49
N GLU A 170 18.19 23.50 12.73
CA GLU A 170 18.28 23.43 11.26
C GLU A 170 17.30 24.39 10.56
N HIS A 171 16.53 25.17 11.33
CA HIS A 171 15.57 26.13 10.78
C HIS A 171 16.25 27.47 10.47
N ASP A 172 15.94 28.07 9.32
CA ASP A 172 16.47 29.37 8.89
C ASP A 172 16.29 30.51 9.90
N ARG A 173 15.32 30.40 10.82
CA ARG A 173 14.96 31.40 11.82
C ARG A 173 15.66 31.19 13.16
N ILE A 174 16.60 30.25 13.27
CA ILE A 174 17.30 29.97 14.53
C ILE A 174 18.00 31.22 15.10
N SER A 175 18.52 32.10 14.25
CA SER A 175 19.15 33.35 14.66
C SER A 175 18.19 34.32 15.36
N GLU A 176 16.88 34.08 15.28
CA GLU A 176 15.86 34.89 15.93
C GLU A 176 15.62 34.46 17.38
N ILE A 177 16.06 33.27 17.80
CA ILE A 177 15.85 32.73 19.14
C ILE A 177 16.93 33.24 20.10
N ASP A 178 16.53 34.06 21.08
CA ASP A 178 17.42 34.68 22.09
C ASP A 178 16.88 34.48 23.52
N LEU A 179 16.35 33.29 23.79
CA LEU A 179 15.87 32.90 25.12
C LEU A 179 16.75 31.79 25.70
N SER A 180 17.08 31.89 26.97
CA SER A 180 17.72 30.80 27.72
C SER A 180 16.83 29.55 27.70
N ASN A 181 17.46 28.37 27.66
CA ASN A 181 16.82 27.05 27.68
C ASN A 181 15.91 26.71 26.49
N SER A 182 15.77 27.63 25.52
CA SER A 182 14.98 27.41 24.31
C SER A 182 15.49 26.22 23.48
N THR A 183 16.80 25.99 23.49
CA THR A 183 17.49 24.91 22.77
C THR A 183 17.67 23.63 23.58
N ASP A 184 17.29 23.60 24.86
CA ASP A 184 17.63 22.46 25.74
C ASP A 184 17.02 21.15 25.27
N ASN A 185 15.81 21.24 24.72
CA ASN A 185 15.06 20.13 24.17
C ASN A 185 15.11 20.03 22.64
N ASP A 186 15.96 20.82 21.98
CA ASP A 186 16.21 20.62 20.55
C ASP A 186 16.76 19.20 20.30
N LYS A 187 16.20 18.52 19.29
CA LYS A 187 16.55 17.15 18.92
C LYS A 187 18.07 16.95 18.75
N LEU A 188 18.76 17.85 18.06
CA LEU A 188 20.19 17.75 17.82
C LEU A 188 21.00 17.97 19.10
N VAL A 189 20.56 18.88 19.96
CA VAL A 189 21.20 19.12 21.26
C VAL A 189 21.10 17.87 22.14
N ARG A 190 19.93 17.25 22.20
CA ARG A 190 19.70 16.03 22.98
C ARG A 190 20.48 14.85 22.45
N ILE A 191 20.51 14.65 21.13
CA ILE A 191 21.35 13.61 20.50
C ILE A 191 22.84 13.83 20.83
N LYS A 192 23.32 15.07 20.84
CA LYS A 192 24.72 15.37 21.23
C LYS A 192 25.01 15.14 22.72
N LYS A 193 24.01 15.32 23.59
CA LYS A 193 24.12 15.05 25.03
C LYS A 193 24.08 13.55 25.33
N ASP A 194 23.41 12.75 24.49
CA ASP A 194 23.38 11.28 24.61
C ASP A 194 24.61 10.65 23.94
N HIS A 195 25.51 10.08 24.75
CA HIS A 195 26.75 9.50 24.24
C HIS A 195 26.55 8.31 23.29
N LEU A 196 25.46 7.54 23.42
CA LEU A 196 25.18 6.40 22.56
C LEU A 196 24.70 6.89 21.19
N LEU A 197 23.70 7.78 21.18
CA LEU A 197 23.15 8.31 19.94
C LEU A 197 24.15 9.19 19.17
N LEU A 198 24.97 9.97 19.89
CA LEU A 198 26.06 10.71 19.27
C LEU A 198 27.06 9.78 18.57
N LYS A 199 27.45 8.70 19.24
CA LYS A 199 28.37 7.71 18.67
C LYS A 199 27.80 7.08 17.41
N GLU A 200 26.55 6.63 17.44
CA GLU A 200 25.88 6.05 16.28
C GLU A 200 25.81 7.06 15.12
N ARG A 201 25.37 8.29 15.40
CA ARG A 201 25.24 9.34 14.40
C ARG A 201 26.56 9.75 13.76
N ASP A 202 27.66 9.72 14.52
CA ASP A 202 29.00 10.00 14.01
C ASP A 202 29.56 8.83 13.17
N GLU A 203 29.23 7.58 13.51
CA GLU A 203 29.64 6.39 12.77
C GLU A 203 28.88 6.24 11.44
N MET A 204 27.58 6.52 11.41
CA MET A 204 26.72 6.37 10.23
C MET A 204 27.30 6.96 8.93
N PRO A 205 27.77 8.23 8.85
CA PRO A 205 28.38 8.76 7.64
C PRO A 205 29.78 8.24 7.34
N ARG A 206 30.56 7.84 8.36
CA ARG A 206 31.94 7.31 8.15
C ARG A 206 31.94 5.95 7.47
N ASP A 207 30.85 5.23 7.64
CA ASP A 207 30.62 3.91 7.06
C ASP A 207 30.24 3.95 5.57
N ILE A 208 30.17 5.12 4.94
CA ILE A 208 29.89 5.28 3.52
C ILE A 208 31.18 5.67 2.80
N GLU A 209 31.75 4.76 2.02
CA GLU A 209 32.91 5.12 1.20
C GLU A 209 32.48 6.08 0.07
N PRO A 210 33.29 7.11 -0.28
CA PRO A 210 32.92 8.12 -1.27
C PRO A 210 32.45 7.52 -2.61
N ASP A 211 33.08 6.44 -3.05
CA ASP A 211 32.88 5.79 -4.34
C ASP A 211 31.87 4.63 -4.34
N ASP A 212 31.26 4.31 -3.18
CA ASP A 212 30.27 3.24 -3.09
C ASP A 212 28.97 3.63 -3.81
N GLU A 213 28.56 2.82 -4.78
CA GLU A 213 27.18 2.78 -5.25
C GLU A 213 26.29 2.16 -4.18
N MET A 214 25.14 2.79 -3.93
CA MET A 214 24.21 2.29 -2.91
C MET A 214 22.76 2.35 -3.36
N ASP A 215 22.00 1.34 -2.95
CA ASP A 215 20.54 1.30 -3.06
C ASP A 215 19.93 1.58 -1.67
N LEU A 216 18.92 2.45 -1.64
CA LEU A 216 18.26 2.90 -0.42
C LEU A 216 16.84 2.33 -0.36
N TYR A 217 16.51 1.61 0.71
CA TYR A 217 15.18 1.09 0.98
C TYR A 217 14.56 1.90 2.10
N ILE A 218 13.34 2.41 1.92
CA ILE A 218 12.65 3.20 2.96
C ILE A 218 11.36 2.48 3.33
N LEU A 219 11.34 1.93 4.55
CA LEU A 219 10.30 1.06 5.10
C LEU A 219 9.55 1.78 6.22
N GLY A 220 8.25 2.06 6.02
CA GLY A 220 7.39 2.59 7.09
C GLY A 220 7.79 3.96 7.65
N HIS A 221 8.62 4.73 6.95
CA HIS A 221 9.06 6.05 7.37
C HIS A 221 8.26 7.15 6.64
N SER A 222 7.96 8.25 7.33
CA SER A 222 7.14 9.36 6.81
C SER A 222 7.87 10.27 5.83
N ILE A 223 9.21 10.32 5.87
CA ILE A 223 10.06 11.15 5.00
C ILE A 223 9.62 12.62 5.05
N ALA A 224 9.58 13.20 6.24
CA ALA A 224 9.16 14.58 6.44
C ALA A 224 10.05 15.27 7.50
N GLY A 225 9.94 16.59 7.58
CA GLY A 225 10.55 17.39 8.63
C GLY A 225 12.06 17.21 8.78
N THR A 226 12.53 17.21 10.02
CA THR A 226 13.97 17.14 10.35
C THR A 226 14.62 15.80 9.97
N ASP A 227 13.84 14.72 9.96
CA ASP A 227 14.33 13.40 9.52
C ASP A 227 14.65 13.41 8.03
N LEU A 228 13.89 14.14 7.22
CA LEU A 228 14.21 14.31 5.81
C LEU A 228 15.52 15.07 5.60
N ASN A 229 15.79 16.11 6.38
CA ASN A 229 17.06 16.84 6.33
C ASN A 229 18.23 15.91 6.64
N PHE A 230 18.09 15.11 7.69
CA PHE A 230 19.07 14.10 8.07
C PHE A 230 19.30 13.07 6.95
N LEU A 231 18.21 12.52 6.38
CA LEU A 231 18.25 11.50 5.33
C LEU A 231 18.72 12.04 3.97
N SER A 232 18.68 13.36 3.76
CA SER A 232 18.91 14.00 2.47
C SER A 232 20.24 13.63 1.81
N LYS A 233 21.31 13.45 2.58
CA LYS A 233 22.63 13.06 2.06
C LYS A 233 22.62 11.66 1.44
N TRP A 234 21.84 10.74 2.03
CA TRP A 234 21.70 9.39 1.51
C TRP A 234 20.76 9.36 0.31
N ILE A 235 19.63 10.06 0.38
CA ILE A 235 18.69 10.18 -0.74
C ILE A 235 19.40 10.72 -1.99
N LYS A 236 20.23 11.76 -1.86
CA LYS A 236 21.00 12.33 -2.98
C LYS A 236 22.03 11.37 -3.57
N LYS A 237 22.72 10.61 -2.71
CA LYS A 237 23.78 9.67 -3.11
C LYS A 237 23.25 8.34 -3.64
N ALA A 238 22.01 7.97 -3.31
CA ALA A 238 21.42 6.72 -3.74
C ALA A 238 21.43 6.60 -5.27
N ARG A 239 21.72 5.40 -5.76
CA ARG A 239 21.59 5.01 -7.16
C ARG A 239 20.11 4.71 -7.48
N LYS A 240 19.47 3.94 -6.60
CA LYS A 240 18.02 3.66 -6.60
C LYS A 240 17.44 3.87 -5.21
N ILE A 241 16.18 4.31 -5.15
CA ILE A 241 15.43 4.49 -3.91
C ILE A 241 14.16 3.65 -3.99
N TYR A 242 14.09 2.57 -3.20
CA TYR A 242 12.90 1.74 -3.05
C TYR A 242 12.04 2.33 -1.94
N LEU A 243 10.99 3.05 -2.32
CA LEU A 243 10.09 3.72 -1.39
C LEU A 243 8.86 2.85 -1.14
N PHE A 244 8.77 2.27 0.06
CA PHE A 244 7.64 1.44 0.43
C PHE A 244 6.46 2.31 0.89
N TYR A 245 5.29 2.05 0.30
CA TYR A 245 4.07 2.82 0.53
C TYR A 245 2.95 1.94 1.07
N TYR A 246 2.14 2.52 1.95
CA TYR A 246 0.94 1.89 2.49
C TYR A 246 -0.29 2.58 1.91
N LYS A 247 -1.16 1.79 1.25
CA LYS A 247 -2.33 2.28 0.52
C LYS A 247 -1.97 3.43 -0.43
N ARG A 248 -2.41 4.66 -0.13
CA ARG A 248 -2.23 5.85 -0.97
C ARG A 248 -1.27 6.88 -0.38
N ASP A 249 -0.51 6.53 0.66
CA ASP A 249 0.45 7.45 1.31
C ASP A 249 1.64 7.84 0.40
N TYR A 250 1.82 7.14 -0.73
CA TYR A 250 2.84 7.48 -1.73
C TYR A 250 2.64 8.88 -2.31
N SER A 251 1.39 9.37 -2.41
CA SER A 251 1.11 10.69 -2.99
C SER A 251 1.80 11.80 -2.20
N ASP A 252 1.60 11.80 -0.88
CA ASP A 252 2.16 12.81 0.02
C ASP A 252 3.69 12.69 0.08
N LYS A 253 4.21 11.46 0.20
CA LYS A 253 5.67 11.20 0.17
C LYS A 253 6.32 11.70 -1.12
N MET A 254 5.71 11.44 -2.28
CA MET A 254 6.22 11.90 -3.56
C MET A 254 6.15 13.42 -3.70
N GLN A 255 5.08 14.05 -3.21
CA GLN A 255 4.99 15.50 -3.17
C GLN A 255 6.11 16.11 -2.31
N THR A 256 6.37 15.55 -1.13
CA THR A 256 7.47 16.00 -0.26
C THR A 256 8.83 15.84 -0.95
N LEU A 257 9.07 14.71 -1.63
CA LEU A 257 10.32 14.50 -2.37
C LEU A 257 10.48 15.50 -3.54
N LEU A 258 9.42 15.76 -4.30
CA LEU A 258 9.42 16.73 -5.41
C LEU A 258 9.67 18.17 -4.94
N GLN A 259 9.21 18.53 -3.74
CA GLN A 259 9.43 19.84 -3.15
C GLN A 259 10.87 20.04 -2.64
N ASN A 260 11.53 18.97 -2.18
CA ASN A 260 12.81 19.05 -1.49
C ASN A 260 14.03 18.61 -2.34
N PHE A 261 13.80 17.90 -3.44
CA PHE A 261 14.88 17.37 -4.28
C PHE A 261 14.69 17.70 -5.75
N LYS A 262 15.81 17.73 -6.47
CA LYS A 262 15.82 17.90 -7.91
C LYS A 262 15.26 16.65 -8.60
N ARG A 263 14.78 16.85 -9.83
CA ARG A 263 14.17 15.80 -10.66
C ARG A 263 15.04 14.56 -10.82
N ASP A 264 16.35 14.71 -10.99
CA ASP A 264 17.31 13.60 -11.13
C ASP A 264 17.41 12.70 -9.91
N VAL A 265 17.07 13.19 -8.71
CA VAL A 265 16.99 12.38 -7.49
C VAL A 265 15.64 11.66 -7.42
N VAL A 266 14.55 12.37 -7.74
CA VAL A 266 13.19 11.81 -7.68
C VAL A 266 12.98 10.73 -8.75
N GLU A 267 13.61 10.84 -9.92
CA GLU A 267 13.58 9.81 -10.97
C GLU A 267 14.22 8.47 -10.56
N LYS A 268 14.99 8.45 -9.46
CA LYS A 268 15.56 7.22 -8.90
C LYS A 268 14.59 6.48 -7.98
N VAL A 269 13.45 7.09 -7.65
CA VAL A 269 12.45 6.54 -6.74
C VAL A 269 11.60 5.50 -7.46
N GLN A 270 11.61 4.30 -6.94
CA GLN A 270 10.70 3.22 -7.31
C GLN A 270 9.72 3.01 -6.16
N LEU A 271 8.43 3.20 -6.44
CA LEU A 271 7.34 2.97 -5.48
C LEU A 271 7.06 1.48 -5.38
N ILE A 272 7.09 0.97 -4.15
CA ILE A 272 6.90 -0.45 -3.84
C ILE A 272 5.74 -0.59 -2.85
N PRO A 273 4.73 -1.45 -3.08
CA PRO A 273 3.72 -1.70 -2.07
C PRO A 273 4.34 -2.28 -0.80
N PHE A 274 3.93 -1.78 0.36
CA PHE A 274 4.40 -2.28 1.64
C PHE A 274 3.60 -3.51 2.05
N VAL A 275 4.06 -4.68 1.57
CA VAL A 275 3.51 -5.99 1.93
C VAL A 275 3.80 -6.33 3.39
N ASP A 276 3.06 -7.28 3.95
CA ASP A 276 3.22 -7.69 5.34
C ASP A 276 4.61 -8.28 5.62
N VAL A 277 5.22 -7.78 6.70
CA VAL A 277 6.54 -8.20 7.18
C VAL A 277 6.47 -9.55 7.87
N LEU A 278 5.46 -9.76 8.72
CA LEU A 278 5.17 -11.04 9.36
C LEU A 278 3.91 -11.64 8.73
N VAL A 279 4.03 -12.87 8.28
CA VAL A 279 3.00 -13.52 7.45
C VAL A 279 2.70 -14.90 8.02
N ASP A 280 1.41 -15.23 8.12
CA ASP A 280 0.99 -16.62 8.22
C ASP A 280 1.07 -17.24 6.82
N LYS A 281 1.97 -18.20 6.62
CA LYS A 281 2.26 -18.76 5.30
C LYS A 281 1.01 -19.36 4.65
N GLU A 282 0.11 -19.94 5.44
CA GLU A 282 -1.14 -20.53 4.94
C GLU A 282 -2.11 -19.49 4.34
N GLN A 283 -1.91 -18.20 4.65
CA GLN A 283 -2.77 -17.10 4.22
C GLN A 283 -2.09 -16.17 3.19
N ALA A 284 -1.06 -16.67 2.50
CA ALA A 284 -0.28 -15.85 1.57
C ALA A 284 -0.15 -16.49 0.18
N LEU A 285 -0.25 -15.64 -0.83
CA LEU A 285 0.16 -15.94 -2.20
C LEU A 285 1.69 -15.92 -2.25
N GLU A 286 2.29 -17.03 -2.68
CA GLU A 286 3.74 -17.18 -2.77
C GLU A 286 4.20 -17.07 -4.23
N PHE A 287 4.97 -16.02 -4.51
CA PHE A 287 5.60 -15.82 -5.82
C PHE A 287 7.10 -16.09 -5.73
N ASN A 288 7.62 -16.87 -6.68
CA ASN A 288 9.02 -17.26 -6.78
C ASN A 288 9.53 -17.08 -8.22
N LEU A 289 10.43 -16.12 -8.41
CA LEU A 289 10.98 -15.70 -9.70
C LEU A 289 12.34 -16.35 -10.00
N SER A 290 12.84 -17.22 -9.12
CA SER A 290 14.17 -17.84 -9.29
C SER A 290 14.20 -18.93 -10.38
N GLY A 291 13.05 -19.32 -10.93
CA GLY A 291 12.94 -20.07 -12.19
C GLY A 291 13.26 -21.57 -12.14
N GLU A 292 13.62 -22.14 -10.98
CA GLU A 292 13.92 -23.58 -10.86
C GLU A 292 12.99 -24.27 -9.85
N ASN A 293 12.27 -25.31 -10.30
CA ASN A 293 11.44 -26.22 -9.50
C ASN A 293 10.45 -25.52 -8.54
N LEU A 294 9.53 -24.73 -9.10
CA LEU A 294 8.36 -24.23 -8.36
C LEU A 294 7.61 -25.41 -7.74
N SER A 295 7.30 -25.30 -6.45
CA SER A 295 6.34 -26.22 -5.83
C SER A 295 4.93 -25.95 -6.36
N GLU A 296 3.97 -26.88 -6.18
CA GLU A 296 2.57 -26.69 -6.61
C GLU A 296 1.92 -25.44 -5.99
N GLU A 297 2.42 -24.97 -4.85
CA GLU A 297 1.94 -23.79 -4.11
C GLU A 297 2.61 -22.47 -4.56
N GLU A 298 3.71 -22.54 -5.33
CA GLU A 298 4.47 -21.37 -5.78
C GLU A 298 4.10 -20.98 -7.21
N LYS A 299 3.97 -19.67 -7.44
CA LYS A 299 3.72 -19.12 -8.78
C LYS A 299 4.88 -18.29 -9.31
N GLY A 300 5.01 -18.27 -10.63
CA GLY A 300 6.17 -17.72 -11.31
C GLY A 300 6.00 -16.25 -11.70
N GLU A 301 6.80 -15.83 -12.68
CA GLU A 301 6.79 -14.47 -13.20
C GLU A 301 5.49 -14.11 -13.92
N GLU A 302 4.87 -15.07 -14.63
CA GLU A 302 3.65 -14.84 -15.41
C GLU A 302 2.46 -14.49 -14.49
N GLU A 303 2.26 -15.26 -13.42
CA GLU A 303 1.21 -14.96 -12.44
C GLU A 303 1.50 -13.69 -11.63
N LEU A 304 2.78 -13.41 -11.32
CA LEU A 304 3.13 -12.14 -10.68
C LEU A 304 2.78 -10.96 -11.58
N LEU A 305 3.03 -11.06 -12.90
CA LEU A 305 2.70 -10.01 -13.85
C LEU A 305 1.18 -9.82 -13.99
N LEU A 306 0.41 -10.91 -13.99
CA LEU A 306 -1.05 -10.87 -13.95
C LEU A 306 -1.54 -10.16 -12.67
N PHE A 307 -0.99 -10.54 -11.52
CA PHE A 307 -1.31 -9.95 -10.22
C PHE A 307 -0.99 -8.45 -10.17
N GLN A 308 0.19 -8.05 -10.66
CA GLN A 308 0.62 -6.65 -10.75
C GLN A 308 -0.32 -5.81 -11.61
N LYS A 309 -0.76 -6.34 -12.75
CA LYS A 309 -1.74 -5.66 -13.62
C LYS A 309 -3.10 -5.52 -12.94
N LEU A 310 -3.56 -6.58 -12.27
CA LEU A 310 -4.85 -6.62 -11.59
C LEU A 310 -4.95 -5.53 -10.51
N PHE A 311 -3.94 -5.41 -9.66
CA PHE A 311 -3.92 -4.44 -8.55
C PHE A 311 -3.18 -3.14 -8.87
N ASN A 312 -2.70 -2.96 -10.10
CA ASN A 312 -1.88 -1.83 -10.52
C ASN A 312 -0.67 -1.59 -9.57
N LEU A 313 0.04 -2.67 -9.27
CA LEU A 313 1.18 -2.69 -8.35
C LEU A 313 2.50 -2.80 -9.12
N ASN A 314 3.57 -2.28 -8.51
CA ASN A 314 4.93 -2.40 -9.04
C ASN A 314 5.80 -3.15 -8.04
N ILE A 315 6.13 -4.41 -8.36
CA ILE A 315 7.08 -5.23 -7.63
C ILE A 315 8.29 -5.44 -8.57
N PRO A 316 9.51 -5.05 -8.17
CA PRO A 316 10.68 -5.17 -9.02
C PRO A 316 11.06 -6.64 -9.18
N GLN A 317 11.76 -6.98 -10.27
CA GLN A 317 12.23 -8.34 -10.55
C GLN A 317 13.75 -8.52 -10.30
N ASN A 318 14.34 -7.74 -9.38
CA ASN A 318 15.72 -7.94 -8.95
C ASN A 318 15.82 -9.00 -7.85
N LYS A 319 17.06 -9.40 -7.57
CA LYS A 319 17.40 -10.46 -6.59
C LYS A 319 16.70 -10.32 -5.24
N GLU A 320 16.52 -9.10 -4.76
CA GLU A 320 15.88 -8.83 -3.47
C GLU A 320 14.39 -9.24 -3.44
N PHE A 321 13.75 -9.31 -4.60
CA PHE A 321 12.32 -9.61 -4.79
C PHE A 321 12.10 -10.93 -5.52
N GLU A 322 13.14 -11.78 -5.63
CA GLU A 322 13.03 -13.13 -6.21
C GLU A 322 11.97 -13.98 -5.54
N LYS A 323 11.71 -13.75 -4.25
CA LYS A 323 10.69 -14.46 -3.49
C LYS A 323 9.91 -13.48 -2.64
N ILE A 324 8.59 -13.48 -2.78
CA ILE A 324 7.70 -12.56 -2.07
C ILE A 324 6.41 -13.28 -1.69
N TRP A 325 5.95 -12.99 -0.48
CA TRP A 325 4.63 -13.40 -0.01
C TRP A 325 3.70 -12.19 -0.01
N ILE A 326 2.47 -12.39 -0.48
CA ILE A 326 1.45 -11.34 -0.51
C ILE A 326 0.17 -11.86 0.14
N THR A 327 -0.32 -11.12 1.12
CA THR A 327 -1.51 -11.41 1.91
C THR A 327 -2.67 -10.53 1.46
N ALA A 328 -3.90 -10.95 1.77
CA ALA A 328 -5.10 -10.15 1.48
C ALA A 328 -5.09 -8.77 2.15
N SER A 329 -4.50 -8.65 3.35
CA SER A 329 -4.33 -7.38 4.08
C SER A 329 -3.45 -6.36 3.36
N SER A 330 -2.58 -6.82 2.46
CA SER A 330 -1.74 -5.95 1.62
C SER A 330 -2.50 -5.40 0.40
N LEU A 331 -3.74 -5.82 0.18
CA LEU A 331 -4.52 -5.55 -1.02
C LEU A 331 -5.75 -4.71 -0.71
N GLU A 332 -6.07 -3.85 -1.66
CA GLU A 332 -7.32 -3.11 -1.67
C GLU A 332 -8.10 -3.60 -2.89
N PRO A 333 -9.21 -4.35 -2.73
CA PRO A 333 -10.07 -4.77 -3.84
C PRO A 333 -10.47 -3.59 -4.74
N SER A 334 -10.61 -2.42 -4.12
CA SER A 334 -10.89 -1.17 -4.79
C SER A 334 -9.80 -0.77 -5.82
N ASP A 335 -8.56 -1.23 -5.71
CA ASP A 335 -7.52 -0.88 -6.67
C ASP A 335 -7.62 -1.67 -8.00
N ILE A 336 -8.51 -2.67 -8.10
CA ILE A 336 -8.86 -3.34 -9.36
C ILE A 336 -9.60 -2.35 -10.27
N ARG A 337 -8.99 -2.03 -11.40
CA ARG A 337 -9.54 -1.07 -12.39
C ARG A 337 -10.04 -1.72 -13.66
N SER A 338 -9.48 -2.87 -14.02
CA SER A 338 -9.82 -3.62 -15.23
C SER A 338 -9.29 -5.04 -15.10
N ILE A 339 -9.93 -5.99 -15.77
CA ILE A 339 -9.49 -7.38 -15.85
C ILE A 339 -9.24 -7.70 -17.32
N GLN A 340 -8.04 -8.17 -17.64
CA GLN A 340 -7.65 -8.57 -18.99
C GLN A 340 -7.02 -9.96 -18.92
N LEU A 341 -7.69 -10.94 -19.54
CA LEU A 341 -7.27 -12.34 -19.56
C LEU A 341 -7.03 -12.74 -21.02
N LYS A 342 -5.77 -13.03 -21.35
CA LYS A 342 -5.29 -13.26 -22.72
C LYS A 342 -5.06 -14.73 -23.04
N SER A 343 -5.36 -15.62 -22.10
CA SER A 343 -5.17 -17.05 -22.27
C SER A 343 -5.99 -17.82 -21.23
N ASP A 344 -6.13 -19.13 -21.45
CA ASP A 344 -6.65 -20.03 -20.43
C ASP A 344 -5.78 -20.05 -19.15
N ALA A 345 -4.46 -19.88 -19.28
CA ALA A 345 -3.55 -19.79 -18.15
C ALA A 345 -3.80 -18.54 -17.30
N ASP A 346 -4.17 -17.41 -17.93
CA ASP A 346 -4.56 -16.20 -17.20
C ASP A 346 -5.85 -16.44 -16.40
N CYS A 347 -6.81 -17.21 -16.93
CA CYS A 347 -8.02 -17.57 -16.20
C CYS A 347 -7.71 -18.42 -14.96
N GLU A 348 -6.83 -19.42 -15.09
CA GLU A 348 -6.36 -20.25 -13.97
C GLU A 348 -5.58 -19.42 -12.93
N GLY A 349 -4.72 -18.51 -13.40
CA GLY A 349 -3.96 -17.60 -12.54
C GLY A 349 -4.86 -16.65 -11.76
N LEU A 350 -5.87 -16.06 -12.41
CA LEU A 350 -6.82 -15.19 -11.73
C LEU A 350 -7.67 -15.97 -10.72
N GLU A 351 -8.15 -17.16 -11.07
CA GLU A 351 -8.91 -18.01 -10.15
C GLU A 351 -8.10 -18.34 -8.88
N TRP A 352 -6.82 -18.67 -9.06
CA TRP A 352 -5.90 -18.88 -7.95
C TRP A 352 -5.73 -17.63 -7.07
N ILE A 353 -5.56 -16.44 -7.67
CA ILE A 353 -5.47 -15.17 -6.91
C ILE A 353 -6.76 -14.93 -6.11
N LEU A 354 -7.92 -15.09 -6.73
CA LEU A 354 -9.22 -14.76 -6.14
C LEU A 354 -9.63 -15.71 -5.01
N LYS A 355 -9.08 -16.93 -4.95
CA LYS A 355 -9.28 -17.84 -3.80
C LYS A 355 -8.80 -17.26 -2.47
N PHE A 356 -7.84 -16.34 -2.51
CA PHE A 356 -7.25 -15.73 -1.32
C PHE A 356 -7.85 -14.36 -0.98
N ILE A 357 -8.79 -13.88 -1.78
CA ILE A 357 -9.38 -12.54 -1.64
C ILE A 357 -10.87 -12.68 -1.42
N GLU A 358 -11.32 -12.22 -0.26
CA GLU A 358 -12.73 -12.08 0.06
C GLU A 358 -13.21 -10.69 -0.39
N PHE A 359 -14.27 -10.67 -1.21
CA PHE A 359 -14.93 -9.43 -1.61
C PHE A 359 -16.18 -9.22 -0.77
N GLU A 360 -16.37 -8.03 -0.22
CA GLU A 360 -17.64 -7.67 0.41
C GLU A 360 -18.72 -7.40 -0.65
N GLU A 361 -19.93 -7.91 -0.47
CA GLU A 361 -21.05 -7.74 -1.41
C GLU A 361 -21.40 -6.27 -1.71
N ASN A 362 -20.94 -5.31 -0.88
CA ASN A 362 -21.24 -3.89 -1.00
C ASN A 362 -20.18 -3.08 -1.76
N ASP A 363 -19.16 -3.72 -2.36
CA ASP A 363 -18.17 -3.05 -3.22
C ASP A 363 -18.75 -2.63 -4.60
N LYS A 364 -20.06 -2.38 -4.64
CA LYS A 364 -20.90 -2.12 -5.82
C LYS A 364 -20.65 -0.78 -6.49
N SER A 365 -19.59 -0.05 -6.16
CA SER A 365 -19.41 1.35 -6.59
C SER A 365 -18.43 1.54 -7.75
N LYS A 366 -17.70 0.51 -8.16
CA LYS A 366 -16.67 0.61 -9.20
C LYS A 366 -17.09 -0.06 -10.50
N GLU A 367 -16.77 0.63 -11.58
CA GLU A 367 -16.92 0.15 -12.95
C GLU A 367 -15.64 -0.55 -13.37
N ILE A 368 -15.73 -1.85 -13.64
CA ILE A 368 -14.58 -2.69 -13.99
C ILE A 368 -14.79 -3.21 -15.42
N PRO A 369 -14.01 -2.76 -16.41
CA PRO A 369 -13.99 -3.39 -17.73
C PRO A 369 -13.36 -4.79 -17.62
N ILE A 370 -13.98 -5.78 -18.25
CA ILE A 370 -13.53 -7.17 -18.27
C ILE A 370 -13.34 -7.61 -19.73
N GLU A 371 -12.14 -8.11 -20.03
CA GLU A 371 -11.74 -8.53 -21.37
C GLU A 371 -11.19 -9.95 -21.35
N PHE A 372 -11.75 -10.80 -22.21
CA PHE A 372 -11.24 -12.11 -22.56
C PHE A 372 -10.69 -12.09 -23.99
N GLU A 373 -9.43 -12.46 -24.16
CA GLU A 373 -8.73 -12.56 -25.45
C GLU A 373 -8.11 -13.96 -25.57
N GLU A 374 -8.27 -14.64 -26.71
CA GLU A 374 -7.65 -15.95 -27.01
C GLU A 374 -8.03 -17.14 -26.08
N VAL A 375 -9.05 -16.99 -25.22
CA VAL A 375 -9.49 -18.02 -24.26
C VAL A 375 -10.26 -19.14 -24.97
N ARG A 376 -9.93 -20.41 -24.70
CA ARG A 376 -10.52 -21.59 -25.40
C ARG A 376 -11.44 -22.44 -24.53
N GLY A 377 -11.90 -21.90 -23.40
CA GLY A 377 -12.93 -22.54 -22.57
C GLY A 377 -12.38 -23.73 -21.77
N SER A 378 -11.15 -23.61 -21.29
CA SER A 378 -10.53 -24.60 -20.40
C SER A 378 -11.31 -24.80 -19.09
N VAL A 379 -10.91 -25.82 -18.33
CA VAL A 379 -11.39 -26.03 -16.95
C VAL A 379 -11.12 -24.80 -16.08
N GLY A 380 -10.00 -24.09 -16.31
CA GLY A 380 -9.68 -22.85 -15.62
C GLY A 380 -10.72 -21.76 -15.84
N PHE A 381 -11.11 -21.51 -17.09
CA PHE A 381 -12.17 -20.55 -17.42
C PHE A 381 -13.49 -20.90 -16.72
N LEU A 382 -13.93 -22.16 -16.80
CA LEU A 382 -15.18 -22.59 -16.17
C LEU A 382 -15.15 -22.44 -14.65
N THR A 383 -14.02 -22.78 -14.03
CA THR A 383 -13.84 -22.64 -12.58
C THR A 383 -13.87 -21.17 -12.17
N LEU A 384 -13.22 -20.29 -12.94
CA LEU A 384 -13.23 -18.85 -12.70
C LEU A 384 -14.65 -18.26 -12.75
N ILE A 385 -15.43 -18.56 -13.80
CA ILE A 385 -16.80 -18.03 -13.93
C ILE A 385 -17.70 -18.48 -12.78
N LEU A 386 -17.48 -19.68 -12.25
CA LEU A 386 -18.26 -20.23 -11.13
C LEU A 386 -17.82 -19.73 -9.75
N SER A 387 -16.65 -19.08 -9.64
CA SER A 387 -16.09 -18.55 -8.40
C SER A 387 -16.93 -17.41 -7.84
N ASP A 388 -17.27 -17.46 -6.55
CA ASP A 388 -18.05 -16.42 -5.88
C ASP A 388 -17.33 -15.07 -5.89
N SER A 389 -16.02 -15.05 -5.68
CA SER A 389 -15.19 -13.84 -5.77
C SER A 389 -15.25 -13.22 -7.17
N PHE A 390 -15.23 -14.03 -8.23
CA PHE A 390 -15.31 -13.52 -9.60
C PHE A 390 -16.72 -13.05 -9.96
N LYS A 391 -17.78 -13.67 -9.42
CA LYS A 391 -19.16 -13.17 -9.58
C LYS A 391 -19.34 -11.76 -9.02
N VAL A 392 -18.68 -11.44 -7.90
CA VAL A 392 -18.69 -10.07 -7.36
C VAL A 392 -18.05 -9.09 -8.36
N LEU A 393 -16.93 -9.47 -8.99
CA LEU A 393 -16.27 -8.67 -10.02
C LEU A 393 -17.15 -8.52 -11.28
N LEU A 394 -17.82 -9.59 -11.73
CA LEU A 394 -18.78 -9.56 -12.85
C LEU A 394 -19.98 -8.65 -12.56
N SER A 395 -20.47 -8.61 -11.32
CA SER A 395 -21.56 -7.69 -10.95
C SER A 395 -21.17 -6.20 -11.10
N ASN A 396 -19.89 -5.91 -10.99
CA ASN A 396 -19.28 -4.59 -11.19
C ASN A 396 -18.78 -4.35 -12.62
N CYS A 397 -19.01 -5.30 -13.53
CA CYS A 397 -18.60 -5.20 -14.92
C CYS A 397 -19.24 -3.97 -15.57
N SER A 398 -18.43 -3.04 -16.09
CA SER A 398 -18.92 -1.87 -16.85
C SER A 398 -18.93 -2.09 -18.35
N GLU A 399 -18.04 -2.95 -18.82
CA GLU A 399 -17.92 -3.33 -20.22
C GLU A 399 -17.36 -4.76 -20.29
N LEU A 400 -17.99 -5.61 -21.12
CA LEU A 400 -17.50 -6.95 -21.44
C LEU A 400 -16.92 -6.98 -22.86
N ARG A 401 -15.66 -7.40 -23.00
CA ARG A 401 -15.00 -7.66 -24.28
C ARG A 401 -14.64 -9.12 -24.42
N ILE A 402 -14.98 -9.72 -25.55
CA ILE A 402 -14.63 -11.10 -25.90
C ILE A 402 -14.02 -11.09 -27.29
N LYS A 403 -12.75 -11.53 -27.42
CA LYS A 403 -12.01 -11.44 -28.68
C LYS A 403 -11.23 -12.72 -28.97
N ASP A 404 -11.38 -13.28 -30.17
CA ASP A 404 -10.75 -14.55 -30.56
C ASP A 404 -10.94 -15.65 -29.49
N CYS A 405 -12.12 -15.73 -28.89
CA CYS A 405 -12.41 -16.71 -27.85
C CYS A 405 -13.19 -17.89 -28.43
N SER A 406 -13.03 -19.06 -27.82
CA SER A 406 -13.88 -20.23 -28.05
C SER A 406 -14.42 -20.74 -26.71
N ILE A 407 -15.51 -20.15 -26.21
CA ILE A 407 -15.98 -20.35 -24.84
C ILE A 407 -17.46 -20.73 -24.76
N PHE A 408 -17.82 -21.40 -23.66
CA PHE A 408 -19.20 -21.61 -23.27
C PHE A 408 -19.69 -20.41 -22.44
N THR A 409 -20.82 -19.82 -22.80
CA THR A 409 -21.17 -18.46 -22.33
C THR A 409 -22.33 -18.38 -21.34
N ASP A 410 -23.04 -19.47 -21.07
CA ASP A 410 -24.31 -19.38 -20.34
C ASP A 410 -24.13 -18.85 -18.92
N ASP A 411 -23.17 -19.41 -18.17
CA ASP A 411 -22.84 -18.97 -16.82
C ASP A 411 -22.26 -17.54 -16.82
N LEU A 412 -21.48 -17.18 -17.83
CA LEU A 412 -20.91 -15.84 -17.95
C LEU A 412 -22.02 -14.79 -18.07
N PHE A 413 -22.96 -14.99 -18.99
CA PHE A 413 -24.08 -14.06 -19.16
C PHE A 413 -25.06 -14.09 -17.98
N ASP A 414 -25.31 -15.25 -17.37
CA ASP A 414 -26.16 -15.33 -16.19
C ASP A 414 -25.58 -14.57 -14.99
N ASN A 415 -24.25 -14.66 -14.77
CA ASN A 415 -23.58 -13.92 -13.71
C ASN A 415 -23.44 -12.41 -13.99
N LEU A 416 -23.60 -11.98 -15.25
CA LEU A 416 -23.60 -10.56 -15.62
C LEU A 416 -24.99 -9.90 -15.48
N LYS A 417 -26.06 -10.67 -15.25
CA LYS A 417 -27.40 -10.13 -15.06
C LYS A 417 -27.45 -9.19 -13.85
N GLY A 418 -28.09 -8.04 -14.02
CA GLY A 418 -28.17 -6.99 -13.00
C GLY A 418 -26.85 -6.24 -12.75
N SER A 419 -25.81 -6.48 -13.56
CA SER A 419 -24.55 -5.73 -13.50
C SER A 419 -24.69 -4.31 -14.03
N ARG A 420 -23.60 -3.54 -13.94
CA ARG A 420 -23.49 -2.17 -14.47
C ARG A 420 -23.08 -2.12 -15.94
N CYS A 421 -23.11 -3.25 -16.64
CA CYS A 421 -22.54 -3.38 -17.97
C CYS A 421 -23.28 -2.47 -18.97
N SER A 422 -22.54 -1.56 -19.59
CA SER A 422 -23.05 -0.61 -20.59
C SER A 422 -22.70 -1.01 -22.02
N ALA A 423 -21.68 -1.85 -22.21
CA ALA A 423 -21.31 -2.32 -23.53
C ALA A 423 -20.84 -3.79 -23.51
N ILE A 424 -21.31 -4.55 -24.50
CA ILE A 424 -20.86 -5.93 -24.76
C ILE A 424 -20.28 -5.97 -26.17
N ARG A 425 -19.01 -6.34 -26.28
CA ARG A 425 -18.28 -6.35 -27.56
C ARG A 425 -17.68 -7.74 -27.81
N ILE A 426 -18.01 -8.33 -28.95
CA ILE A 426 -17.63 -9.70 -29.32
C ILE A 426 -17.02 -9.71 -30.71
N TRP A 427 -15.75 -10.08 -30.82
CA TRP A 427 -14.99 -10.07 -32.07
C TRP A 427 -14.33 -11.41 -32.35
N ASP A 428 -14.40 -11.87 -33.59
CA ASP A 428 -13.67 -13.03 -34.12
C ASP A 428 -13.81 -14.31 -33.26
N SER A 429 -14.95 -14.48 -32.57
CA SER A 429 -15.12 -15.49 -31.51
C SER A 429 -16.13 -16.58 -31.87
N ARG A 430 -15.94 -17.78 -31.31
CA ARG A 430 -16.91 -18.89 -31.34
C ARG A 430 -17.52 -19.10 -29.96
N LEU A 431 -18.79 -18.77 -29.82
CA LEU A 431 -19.50 -18.89 -28.55
C LEU A 431 -20.43 -20.10 -28.59
N THR A 432 -20.40 -20.91 -27.53
CA THR A 432 -21.30 -22.07 -27.36
C THR A 432 -22.27 -21.80 -26.23
N THR A 433 -23.55 -22.12 -26.44
CA THR A 433 -24.65 -21.86 -25.50
C THR A 433 -25.70 -22.97 -25.60
N GLU A 434 -26.35 -23.33 -24.49
CA GLU A 434 -27.54 -24.21 -24.51
C GLU A 434 -28.82 -23.40 -24.75
N LYS A 435 -28.75 -22.07 -24.67
CA LYS A 435 -29.90 -21.18 -24.78
C LYS A 435 -30.19 -20.84 -26.25
N GLU A 436 -31.47 -20.69 -26.58
CA GLU A 436 -31.90 -20.19 -27.90
C GLU A 436 -31.76 -18.67 -28.01
N SER A 437 -31.69 -17.97 -26.87
CA SER A 437 -31.58 -16.51 -26.80
C SER A 437 -30.92 -16.05 -25.51
N ILE A 438 -30.35 -14.84 -25.55
CA ILE A 438 -29.93 -14.10 -24.35
C ILE A 438 -30.95 -12.97 -24.14
N ASP A 439 -31.55 -12.97 -22.95
CA ASP A 439 -32.45 -11.92 -22.51
C ASP A 439 -31.62 -10.71 -22.03
N LEU A 440 -31.74 -9.59 -22.72
CA LEU A 440 -31.05 -8.35 -22.40
C LEU A 440 -31.84 -7.47 -21.43
N SER A 441 -33.09 -7.81 -21.11
CA SER A 441 -33.90 -7.05 -20.15
C SER A 441 -33.30 -7.02 -18.74
N ASP A 442 -32.46 -8.02 -18.43
CA ASP A 442 -31.72 -8.12 -17.19
C ASP A 442 -30.46 -7.21 -17.14
N PHE A 443 -30.18 -6.42 -18.18
CA PHE A 443 -29.03 -5.52 -18.26
C PHE A 443 -29.49 -4.05 -18.25
N PRO A 444 -29.75 -3.45 -17.07
CA PRO A 444 -30.43 -2.16 -16.96
C PRO A 444 -29.67 -0.97 -17.54
N ASN A 445 -28.35 -1.09 -17.72
CA ASN A 445 -27.47 -0.01 -18.18
C ASN A 445 -26.93 -0.25 -19.59
N LEU A 446 -27.36 -1.30 -20.29
CA LEU A 446 -26.78 -1.68 -21.58
C LEU A 446 -27.16 -0.67 -22.66
N GLU A 447 -26.14 -0.07 -23.28
CA GLU A 447 -26.27 0.96 -24.31
C GLU A 447 -25.76 0.48 -25.68
N GLU A 448 -24.76 -0.42 -25.69
CA GLU A 448 -24.12 -0.87 -26.92
C GLU A 448 -23.89 -2.39 -26.95
N ILE A 449 -24.22 -3.00 -28.08
CA ILE A 449 -23.77 -4.36 -28.41
C ILE A 449 -23.09 -4.35 -29.76
N GLU A 450 -21.85 -4.82 -29.78
CA GLU A 450 -21.05 -4.93 -30.99
C GLU A 450 -20.67 -6.39 -31.22
N ILE A 451 -21.03 -6.93 -32.39
CA ILE A 451 -20.67 -8.30 -32.78
C ILE A 451 -20.09 -8.28 -34.18
N GLN A 452 -18.83 -8.70 -34.30
CA GLN A 452 -18.15 -8.82 -35.60
C GLN A 452 -17.51 -10.20 -35.74
N ASN A 453 -17.65 -10.79 -36.94
CA ASN A 453 -16.99 -12.04 -37.35
C ASN A 453 -17.12 -13.19 -36.34
N SER A 454 -18.21 -13.22 -35.57
CA SER A 454 -18.39 -14.17 -34.48
C SER A 454 -19.53 -15.14 -34.77
N THR A 455 -19.43 -16.36 -34.26
CA THR A 455 -20.41 -17.43 -34.45
C THR A 455 -20.97 -17.92 -33.12
N PHE A 456 -22.30 -18.02 -33.03
CA PHE A 456 -23.00 -18.64 -31.92
C PHE A 456 -23.40 -20.06 -32.31
N THR A 457 -23.11 -21.03 -31.44
CA THR A 457 -23.40 -22.45 -31.64
C THR A 457 -24.20 -22.98 -30.47
N SER A 458 -25.34 -23.61 -30.77
CA SER A 458 -26.16 -24.33 -29.79
C SER A 458 -26.52 -25.69 -30.37
N HIS A 459 -26.64 -26.70 -29.51
CA HIS A 459 -27.19 -28.00 -29.89
C HIS A 459 -28.66 -27.91 -30.30
N ILE A 460 -29.38 -26.87 -29.83
CA ILE A 460 -30.78 -26.59 -30.19
C ILE A 460 -30.86 -25.85 -31.54
N LEU A 461 -29.90 -24.97 -31.83
CA LEU A 461 -29.78 -24.28 -33.13
C LEU A 461 -29.40 -25.19 -34.31
N GLN A 462 -29.05 -26.47 -34.04
CA GLN A 462 -28.91 -27.47 -35.10
C GLN A 462 -30.27 -28.00 -35.60
N GLU A 463 -31.33 -27.86 -34.80
CA GLU A 463 -32.70 -28.31 -35.13
C GLU A 463 -33.61 -27.19 -35.64
N CYS A 464 -33.32 -25.92 -35.28
CA CYS A 464 -34.02 -24.73 -35.75
C CYS A 464 -33.26 -24.02 -36.89
N GLU A 465 -33.97 -23.29 -37.76
CA GLU A 465 -33.34 -22.32 -38.67
C GLU A 465 -32.36 -21.45 -37.85
N LYS A 466 -31.16 -21.20 -38.39
CA LYS A 466 -29.91 -20.78 -37.69
C LYS A 466 -29.95 -19.41 -36.99
N GLU A 467 -31.06 -19.01 -36.39
CA GLU A 467 -31.27 -17.68 -35.80
C GLU A 467 -31.11 -17.77 -34.27
N PHE A 468 -30.10 -17.08 -33.74
CA PHE A 468 -29.92 -16.77 -32.31
C PHE A 468 -30.46 -15.37 -32.04
N HIS A 469 -31.09 -15.16 -30.89
CA HIS A 469 -31.76 -13.90 -30.60
C HIS A 469 -31.20 -13.20 -29.37
N PHE A 470 -31.06 -11.87 -29.50
CA PHE A 470 -31.01 -10.97 -28.37
C PHE A 470 -32.40 -10.37 -28.18
N ILE A 471 -32.98 -10.54 -27.01
CA ILE A 471 -34.34 -10.08 -26.70
C ILE A 471 -34.22 -8.81 -25.85
N HIS A 472 -34.77 -7.70 -26.35
CA HIS A 472 -34.82 -6.42 -25.62
C HIS A 472 -36.25 -5.87 -25.61
N PRO A 473 -36.90 -5.72 -24.44
CA PRO A 473 -38.24 -5.16 -24.36
C PRO A 473 -38.22 -3.61 -24.34
N GLY A 474 -38.51 -2.98 -25.48
CA GLY A 474 -39.10 -1.62 -25.62
C GLY A 474 -38.34 -0.34 -25.19
N ASN A 475 -38.52 0.71 -26.01
CA ASN A 475 -38.25 2.17 -25.84
C ASN A 475 -36.85 2.70 -25.45
N ALA A 476 -35.87 1.89 -25.05
CA ALA A 476 -34.48 2.35 -24.89
C ALA A 476 -33.75 2.38 -26.24
N GLN A 477 -32.91 3.39 -26.49
CA GLN A 477 -32.04 3.44 -27.67
C GLN A 477 -30.82 2.54 -27.45
N LEU A 478 -30.95 1.22 -27.68
CA LEU A 478 -29.81 0.32 -27.76
C LEU A 478 -29.14 0.47 -29.12
N GLU A 479 -27.83 0.75 -29.16
CA GLU A 479 -27.07 0.76 -30.42
C GLU A 479 -26.57 -0.66 -30.73
N LEU A 480 -27.24 -1.34 -31.67
CA LEU A 480 -26.83 -2.65 -32.15
C LEU A 480 -25.94 -2.53 -33.40
N LYS A 481 -24.66 -2.88 -33.27
CA LYS A 481 -23.68 -2.92 -34.37
C LYS A 481 -23.35 -4.37 -34.73
N VAL A 482 -23.96 -4.88 -35.80
CA VAL A 482 -23.67 -6.23 -36.33
C VAL A 482 -23.09 -6.15 -37.74
N ASN A 483 -21.94 -6.81 -37.97
CA ASN A 483 -21.35 -6.93 -39.31
C ASN A 483 -21.95 -8.12 -40.10
N VAL A 484 -21.90 -8.06 -41.44
CA VAL A 484 -22.66 -8.86 -42.41
C VAL A 484 -22.51 -10.38 -42.26
N ASP A 485 -21.32 -10.87 -41.88
CA ASP A 485 -21.09 -12.31 -41.69
C ASP A 485 -21.77 -12.88 -40.42
N SER A 486 -22.08 -12.01 -39.44
CA SER A 486 -22.80 -12.36 -38.20
C SER A 486 -24.31 -12.11 -38.29
N MET A 487 -24.81 -11.38 -39.31
CA MET A 487 -26.24 -11.07 -39.48
C MET A 487 -27.12 -12.31 -39.73
N ASN A 488 -26.59 -13.36 -40.35
CA ASN A 488 -27.35 -14.60 -40.60
C ASN A 488 -27.63 -15.42 -39.34
N LEU A 489 -27.05 -15.01 -38.21
CA LEU A 489 -27.15 -15.69 -36.92
C LEU A 489 -27.89 -14.86 -35.87
N ILE A 490 -28.11 -13.55 -36.08
CA ILE A 490 -28.57 -12.65 -35.02
C ILE A 490 -29.69 -11.74 -35.53
N LYS A 491 -30.88 -11.84 -34.94
CA LYS A 491 -31.98 -10.89 -35.13
C LYS A 491 -32.47 -10.35 -33.79
N GLU A 492 -32.57 -9.03 -33.71
CA GLU A 492 -33.25 -8.33 -32.63
C GLU A 492 -34.74 -8.63 -32.67
N ARG A 493 -35.33 -9.01 -31.53
CA ARG A 493 -36.76 -9.25 -31.39
C ARG A 493 -37.31 -8.28 -30.34
N GLU A 494 -38.06 -7.29 -30.81
CA GLU A 494 -38.80 -6.32 -29.97
C GLU A 494 -39.88 -6.99 -29.10
#